data_AF-A0AAN7MFV6-F1
#
_entry.id   AF-A0AAN7MFV6-F1
#
_cell.length_a   1.000
_cell.length_b   1.000
_cell.length_c   1.000
_cell.angle_alpha   90.00
_cell.angle_beta   90.00
_cell.angle_gamma   90.00
#
_symmetry.space_group_name_H-M   'P 1'
#
loop_
_entity.id
_entity.type
_entity.pdbx_description
1 polymer ?
#
loop_
_entity_poly.entity_id
_entity_poly.type
_entity_poly.pdbx_seq_one_letter_code
_entity_poly.pdbx_strand_id
1 'polypeptide(L)'
;MPRRPGSNRPLQRAIARRSKVIARCGEQRLQKRSRAAVGRLHAAARRWHAPRPRRCVCVVVTPGAPHPQVNGVVTLLPVSLEDGKVQVFQSGLSAVLETDFGLRVMYDWNWHLVIDLPSSYYKHTCGLCGNFNFKPEDDIPQSGSDVAAIVDWAKVWKVPDDDDPFCWDYCKGTCPVCEEEKRELYGGNQYCGLIKKSFQGPFKACHDIVKPQDFYRNCLYDVCISNGAKKILCQTLEAYASTCKKRGAVVHDWRTPSGCRKQRVSSSVCVAGWFLQRRGIPSMG
;
A
#
# COMPACT_ATOMS: atom_id res chain seq x y z
N MET A 1 -25.87 36.66 -7.42
CA MET A 1 -25.36 35.74 -6.37
C MET A 1 -25.38 34.31 -6.90
N PRO A 2 -24.29 33.76 -7.48
CA PRO A 2 -24.26 32.36 -7.85
C PRO A 2 -23.68 31.49 -6.73
N ARG A 3 -24.28 30.30 -6.59
CA ARG A 3 -24.13 29.31 -5.51
C ARG A 3 -22.76 28.64 -5.53
N ARG A 4 -22.22 28.35 -4.33
CA ARG A 4 -20.95 27.63 -4.10
C ARG A 4 -21.03 26.18 -4.62
N PRO A 5 -20.00 25.66 -5.32
CA PRO A 5 -19.93 24.24 -5.67
C PRO A 5 -19.65 23.38 -4.45
N GLY A 6 -20.40 22.29 -4.34
CA GLY A 6 -20.41 21.34 -3.25
C GLY A 6 -19.08 20.63 -3.00
N SER A 7 -18.88 20.33 -1.72
CA SER A 7 -17.73 19.65 -1.14
C SER A 7 -17.52 18.24 -1.73
N ASN A 8 -16.34 18.01 -2.29
CA ASN A 8 -15.87 16.73 -2.85
C ASN A 8 -15.52 15.67 -1.76
N ARG A 9 -16.33 15.60 -0.70
CA ARG A 9 -16.16 14.70 0.46
C ARG A 9 -16.36 13.19 0.19
N PRO A 10 -17.19 12.74 -0.78
CA PRO A 10 -17.40 11.30 -0.99
C PRO A 10 -16.16 10.58 -1.56
N LEU A 11 -15.44 11.22 -2.49
CA LEU A 11 -14.32 10.59 -3.21
C LEU A 11 -13.08 10.39 -2.31
N GLN A 12 -12.87 11.27 -1.34
CA GLN A 12 -11.76 11.15 -0.38
C GLN A 12 -11.99 10.05 0.67
N ARG A 13 -13.25 9.67 0.95
CA ARG A 13 -13.57 8.60 1.90
C ARG A 13 -13.31 7.21 1.32
N ALA A 14 -13.46 7.03 0.00
CA ALA A 14 -13.26 5.74 -0.67
C ALA A 14 -11.77 5.31 -0.78
N ILE A 15 -10.84 6.27 -0.74
CA ILE A 15 -9.39 6.01 -0.83
C ILE A 15 -8.82 5.56 0.52
N ALA A 16 -9.46 5.96 1.63
CA ALA A 16 -8.91 5.83 2.98
C ALA A 16 -9.01 4.43 3.63
N ARG A 17 -9.50 3.39 2.95
CA ARG A 17 -9.95 2.16 3.65
C ARG A 17 -9.48 0.83 3.05
N ARG A 18 -8.45 0.83 2.20
CA ARG A 18 -7.97 -0.39 1.50
C ARG A 18 -6.92 -1.22 2.25
N SER A 19 -6.65 -0.95 3.52
CA SER A 19 -5.56 -1.60 4.28
C SER A 19 -6.05 -2.77 5.14
N LYS A 20 -6.62 -3.81 4.53
CA LYS A 20 -6.79 -5.14 5.14
C LYS A 20 -6.56 -6.22 4.08
N VAL A 21 -5.32 -6.66 3.92
CA VAL A 21 -5.00 -7.86 3.14
C VAL A 21 -3.88 -8.62 3.85
N ILE A 22 -4.22 -9.53 4.76
CA ILE A 22 -3.34 -10.63 5.18
C ILE A 22 -4.17 -11.90 5.44
N ALA A 23 -3.69 -13.00 4.85
CA ALA A 23 -3.93 -14.42 5.15
C ALA A 23 -5.24 -15.10 4.68
N ARG A 24 -5.19 -15.67 3.47
CA ARG A 24 -5.85 -16.96 3.13
C ARG A 24 -4.95 -17.84 2.25
N CYS A 25 -3.74 -18.16 2.71
CA CYS A 25 -2.84 -19.07 1.97
C CYS A 25 -3.02 -20.55 2.35
N GLY A 26 -3.48 -20.83 3.57
CA GLY A 26 -3.61 -22.22 4.07
C GLY A 26 -4.73 -23.02 3.41
N GLU A 27 -5.89 -22.39 3.16
CA GLU A 27 -7.10 -23.11 2.72
C GLU A 27 -7.06 -23.53 1.24
N GLN A 28 -6.55 -22.68 0.34
CA GLN A 28 -6.60 -22.96 -1.10
C GLN A 28 -5.64 -24.09 -1.54
N ARG A 29 -4.51 -24.26 -0.84
CA ARG A 29 -3.54 -25.34 -1.14
C ARG A 29 -4.06 -26.72 -0.71
N LEU A 30 -4.94 -26.76 0.30
CA LEU A 30 -5.62 -27.98 0.74
C LEU A 30 -6.77 -28.36 -0.22
N GLN A 31 -7.55 -27.39 -0.70
CA GLN A 31 -8.66 -27.66 -1.61
C GLN A 31 -8.24 -28.23 -2.97
N LYS A 32 -7.08 -27.82 -3.52
CA LYS A 32 -6.54 -28.39 -4.78
C LYS A 32 -5.93 -29.79 -4.63
N ARG A 33 -5.78 -30.33 -3.41
CA ARG A 33 -5.10 -31.62 -3.17
C ARG A 33 -5.99 -32.78 -2.76
N SER A 34 -7.32 -32.65 -2.78
CA SER A 34 -8.18 -33.75 -2.33
C SER A 34 -9.51 -33.86 -3.09
N ARG A 35 -9.47 -34.59 -4.20
CA ARG A 35 -10.58 -35.48 -4.62
C ARG A 35 -10.14 -36.94 -4.85
N ALA A 36 -8.91 -37.32 -4.49
CA ALA A 36 -8.39 -38.68 -4.79
C ALA A 36 -7.66 -39.40 -3.64
N ALA A 37 -7.73 -38.93 -2.38
CA ALA A 37 -7.03 -39.60 -1.28
C ALA A 37 -7.76 -39.50 0.07
N VAL A 38 -9.08 -39.73 0.08
CA VAL A 38 -9.81 -39.99 1.33
C VAL A 38 -9.83 -41.51 1.53
N GLY A 39 -8.86 -42.05 2.27
CA GLY A 39 -8.87 -43.49 2.56
C GLY A 39 -7.74 -44.07 3.40
N ARG A 40 -6.55 -43.47 3.54
CA ARG A 40 -5.42 -44.15 4.23
C ARG A 40 -4.48 -43.25 5.03
N LEU A 41 -5.00 -42.33 5.84
CA LEU A 41 -4.16 -41.52 6.76
C LEU A 41 -4.74 -41.37 8.18
N HIS A 42 -5.55 -42.33 8.65
CA HIS A 42 -6.06 -42.29 10.03
C HIS A 42 -5.03 -42.73 11.11
N ALA A 43 -3.84 -43.23 10.75
CA ALA A 43 -2.86 -43.73 11.73
C ALA A 43 -1.69 -42.77 12.04
N ALA A 44 -1.47 -41.70 11.26
CA ALA A 44 -0.34 -40.77 11.45
C ALA A 44 -0.68 -39.50 12.26
N ALA A 45 -1.92 -39.39 12.75
CA ALA A 45 -2.44 -38.16 13.37
C ALA A 45 -2.01 -37.92 14.83
N ARG A 46 -1.23 -38.81 15.46
CA ARG A 46 -0.86 -38.71 16.88
C ARG A 46 0.49 -38.06 17.21
N ARG A 47 1.17 -37.44 16.24
CA ARG A 47 2.45 -36.71 16.46
C ARG A 47 2.58 -35.38 15.71
N TRP A 48 1.47 -34.75 15.37
CA TRP A 48 1.50 -33.33 15.02
C TRP A 48 1.21 -32.53 16.28
N HIS A 49 2.27 -32.09 16.98
CA HIS A 49 2.13 -30.96 17.87
C HIS A 49 1.56 -29.81 17.04
N ALA A 50 0.29 -29.48 17.27
CA ALA A 50 -0.27 -28.25 16.77
C ALA A 50 0.68 -27.12 17.18
N PRO A 51 1.17 -26.28 16.23
CA PRO A 51 1.96 -25.12 16.60
C PRO A 51 1.17 -24.34 17.64
N ARG A 52 1.81 -23.98 18.77
CA ARG A 52 1.22 -23.05 19.74
C ARG A 52 0.65 -21.86 18.96
N PRO A 53 -0.54 -21.33 19.31
CA PRO A 53 -1.11 -20.19 18.61
C PRO A 53 -0.06 -19.08 18.61
N ARG A 54 0.51 -18.79 17.43
CA ARG A 54 1.45 -17.69 17.29
C ARG A 54 0.66 -16.44 17.64
N ARG A 55 1.08 -15.69 18.66
CA ARG A 55 0.51 -14.37 18.93
C ARG A 55 0.73 -13.54 17.68
N CYS A 56 -0.34 -13.22 16.96
CA CYS A 56 -0.27 -12.36 15.79
C CYS A 56 -0.20 -10.91 16.28
N VAL A 57 0.77 -10.16 15.78
CA VAL A 57 0.78 -8.70 15.93
C VAL A 57 -0.09 -8.12 14.82
N CYS A 58 -1.10 -7.33 15.20
CA CYS A 58 -1.92 -6.57 14.27
C CYS A 58 -1.47 -5.12 14.26
N VAL A 59 -1.01 -4.61 13.11
CA VAL A 59 -0.67 -3.19 12.94
C VAL A 59 -1.67 -2.59 11.96
N VAL A 60 -2.41 -1.57 12.40
CA VAL A 60 -3.41 -0.85 11.60
C VAL A 60 -2.93 0.57 11.41
N VAL A 61 -2.73 0.97 10.15
CA VAL A 61 -2.39 2.34 9.77
C VAL A 61 -3.58 2.93 9.02
N THR A 62 -4.24 3.91 9.63
CA THR A 62 -5.44 4.54 9.05
C THR A 62 -5.08 5.85 8.34
N PRO A 63 -5.50 6.04 7.09
CA PRO A 63 -5.30 7.30 6.37
C PRO A 63 -5.87 8.51 7.12
N GLY A 64 -5.03 9.53 7.27
CA GLY A 64 -5.36 10.75 8.00
C GLY A 64 -5.35 10.63 9.52
N ALA A 65 -5.12 9.43 10.08
CA ALA A 65 -4.86 9.29 11.51
C ALA A 65 -3.40 9.68 11.81
N PRO A 66 -3.14 10.38 12.92
CA PRO A 66 -1.78 10.82 13.27
C PRO A 66 -0.89 9.67 13.75
N HIS A 67 -1.48 8.58 14.26
CA HIS A 67 -0.77 7.48 14.88
C HIS A 67 -1.37 6.12 14.46
N PRO A 68 -0.57 5.06 14.34
CA PRO A 68 -1.07 3.73 14.06
C PRO A 68 -1.66 3.07 15.31
N GLN A 69 -2.39 1.98 15.10
CA GLN A 69 -2.82 1.08 16.18
C GLN A 69 -2.00 -0.21 16.14
N VAL A 70 -1.52 -0.64 17.29
CA VAL A 70 -0.84 -1.93 17.48
C VAL A 70 -1.69 -2.75 18.43
N ASN A 71 -2.18 -3.90 17.97
CA ASN A 71 -3.11 -4.78 18.70
C ASN A 71 -4.34 -4.02 19.24
N GLY A 72 -4.87 -3.08 18.44
CA GLY A 72 -6.03 -2.26 18.79
C GLY A 72 -5.74 -1.04 19.67
N VAL A 73 -4.49 -0.83 20.09
CA VAL A 73 -4.09 0.32 20.92
C VAL A 73 -3.40 1.36 20.06
N VAL A 74 -3.84 2.62 20.12
CA VAL A 74 -3.16 3.75 19.45
C VAL A 74 -1.80 3.96 20.12
N THR A 75 -0.72 3.93 19.32
CA THR A 75 0.65 3.96 19.86
C THR A 75 1.52 4.97 19.13
N LEU A 76 2.43 5.62 19.86
CA LEU A 76 3.46 6.48 19.27
C LEU A 76 4.59 5.63 18.67
N LEU A 77 5.11 6.04 17.52
CA LEU A 77 6.27 5.39 16.89
C LEU A 77 7.58 6.01 17.41
N PRO A 78 8.67 5.22 17.55
CA PRO A 78 8.80 3.81 17.19
C PRO A 78 8.27 2.85 18.27
N VAL A 79 7.86 1.64 17.86
CA VAL A 79 7.42 0.55 18.72
C VAL A 79 8.23 -0.71 18.39
N SER A 80 8.70 -1.37 19.44
CA SER A 80 9.37 -2.67 19.37
C SER A 80 8.55 -3.71 20.13
N LEU A 81 8.29 -4.85 19.50
CA LEU A 81 7.46 -5.93 20.03
C LEU A 81 8.22 -7.26 19.96
N GLU A 82 7.82 -8.22 20.80
CA GLU A 82 8.35 -9.59 20.79
C GLU A 82 9.90 -9.60 20.85
N ASP A 83 10.49 -8.84 21.77
CA ASP A 83 11.94 -8.70 21.95
C ASP A 83 12.68 -8.20 20.70
N GLY A 84 12.07 -7.28 19.95
CA GLY A 84 12.67 -6.68 18.75
C GLY A 84 12.41 -7.44 17.46
N LYS A 85 11.66 -8.55 17.52
CA LYS A 85 11.31 -9.33 16.32
C LYS A 85 10.32 -8.62 15.40
N VAL A 86 9.55 -7.67 15.94
CA VAL A 86 8.67 -6.82 15.14
C VAL A 86 8.91 -5.37 15.53
N GLN A 87 9.27 -4.56 14.53
CA GLN A 87 9.55 -3.14 14.70
C GLN A 87 8.60 -2.34 13.82
N VAL A 88 7.98 -1.32 14.39
CA VAL A 88 7.16 -0.35 13.66
C VAL A 88 7.75 1.03 13.91
N PHE A 89 8.12 1.73 12.84
CA PHE A 89 8.76 3.04 12.95
C PHE A 89 8.40 3.94 11.77
N GLN A 90 8.66 5.24 11.92
CA GLN A 90 8.49 6.20 10.84
C GLN A 90 9.80 6.37 10.08
N SER A 91 9.75 6.27 8.75
CA SER A 91 10.86 6.58 7.86
C SER A 91 10.41 7.57 6.80
N GLY A 92 10.85 8.83 6.93
CA GLY A 92 10.37 9.92 6.09
C GLY A 92 8.85 10.12 6.23
N LEU A 93 8.12 9.97 5.12
CA LEU A 93 6.66 10.11 5.06
C LEU A 93 5.91 8.78 5.24
N SER A 94 6.62 7.68 5.50
CA SER A 94 6.00 6.34 5.54
C SER A 94 6.09 5.73 6.94
N ALA A 95 5.04 5.00 7.32
CA ALA A 95 5.13 3.99 8.37
C ALA A 95 5.84 2.75 7.80
N VAL A 96 6.77 2.20 8.56
CA VAL A 96 7.55 1.02 8.18
C VAL A 96 7.37 -0.05 9.26
N LEU A 97 6.98 -1.25 8.82
CA LEU A 97 6.97 -2.48 9.61
C LEU A 97 8.13 -3.34 9.13
N GLU A 98 9.01 -3.73 10.05
CA GLU A 98 10.10 -4.67 9.81
C GLU A 98 9.99 -5.84 10.79
N THR A 99 10.37 -7.02 10.31
CA THR A 99 10.30 -8.27 11.07
C THR A 99 11.64 -9.02 11.01
N ASP A 100 11.91 -9.84 12.02
CA ASP A 100 13.10 -10.69 12.10
C ASP A 100 13.21 -11.74 10.99
N PHE A 101 12.07 -12.17 10.43
CA PHE A 101 12.01 -13.06 9.27
C PHE A 101 12.12 -12.34 7.93
N GLY A 102 12.42 -11.03 7.93
CA GLY A 102 12.79 -10.25 6.75
C GLY A 102 11.62 -9.67 5.95
N LEU A 103 10.36 -9.84 6.38
CA LEU A 103 9.25 -9.08 5.81
C LEU A 103 9.42 -7.60 6.19
N ARG A 104 9.33 -6.75 5.17
CA ARG A 104 9.34 -5.31 5.32
C ARG A 104 8.18 -4.69 4.55
N VAL A 105 7.34 -3.92 5.26
CA VAL A 105 6.16 -3.26 4.69
C VAL A 105 6.28 -1.76 4.91
N MET A 106 6.12 -0.97 3.85
CA MET A 106 6.11 0.49 3.89
C MET A 106 4.76 1.01 3.42
N TYR A 107 4.17 1.94 4.15
CA TYR A 107 2.91 2.58 3.78
C TYR A 107 2.97 4.10 3.95
N ASP A 108 2.52 4.85 2.93
CA ASP A 108 2.58 6.32 2.89
C ASP A 108 1.43 7.05 3.59
N TRP A 109 0.67 6.35 4.44
CA TRP A 109 -0.52 6.88 5.12
C TRP A 109 -1.68 7.28 4.19
N ASN A 110 -1.65 6.88 2.93
CA ASN A 110 -2.74 7.19 2.01
C ASN A 110 -3.09 6.02 1.09
N TRP A 111 -2.17 5.57 0.24
CA TRP A 111 -2.50 4.64 -0.85
C TRP A 111 -1.33 3.79 -1.32
N HIS A 112 -0.09 4.23 -1.14
CA HIS A 112 1.08 3.56 -1.66
C HIS A 112 1.62 2.58 -0.60
N LEU A 113 1.52 1.29 -0.93
CA LEU A 113 2.01 0.17 -0.14
C LEU A 113 3.16 -0.51 -0.89
N VAL A 114 4.28 -0.71 -0.21
CA VAL A 114 5.43 -1.45 -0.75
C VAL A 114 5.75 -2.59 0.19
N ILE A 115 5.88 -3.80 -0.38
CA ILE A 115 6.24 -5.01 0.34
C ILE A 115 7.58 -5.49 -0.23
N ASP A 116 8.58 -5.59 0.63
CA ASP A 116 9.85 -6.25 0.31
C ASP A 116 9.89 -7.61 1.02
N LEU A 117 10.22 -8.66 0.26
CA LEU A 117 10.38 -10.02 0.75
C LEU A 117 11.76 -10.58 0.39
N PRO A 118 12.41 -11.35 1.28
CA PRO A 118 13.64 -12.06 0.94
C PRO A 118 13.36 -13.23 -0.01
N SER A 119 14.40 -13.68 -0.72
CA SER A 119 14.30 -14.78 -1.69
C SER A 119 13.84 -16.11 -1.09
N SER A 120 13.93 -16.28 0.23
CA SER A 120 13.39 -17.44 0.95
C SER A 120 11.88 -17.64 0.79
N TYR A 121 11.15 -16.60 0.35
CA TYR A 121 9.71 -16.67 0.06
C TYR A 121 9.40 -17.17 -1.36
N TYR A 122 10.40 -17.48 -2.19
CA TYR A 122 10.22 -17.92 -3.57
C TYR A 122 9.21 -19.08 -3.68
N LYS A 123 8.15 -18.90 -4.49
CA LYS A 123 7.03 -19.86 -4.64
C LYS A 123 6.23 -20.17 -3.35
N HIS A 124 6.39 -19.36 -2.31
CA HIS A 124 5.68 -19.48 -1.04
C HIS A 124 4.68 -18.36 -0.77
N THR A 125 4.53 -17.40 -1.70
CA THR A 125 3.51 -16.36 -1.60
C THR A 125 2.23 -16.78 -2.31
N CYS A 126 1.13 -16.17 -1.89
CA CYS A 126 -0.13 -16.16 -2.62
C CYS A 126 -0.88 -14.89 -2.24
N GLY A 127 -1.63 -14.31 -3.17
CA GLY A 127 -2.38 -13.09 -2.95
C GLY A 127 -2.48 -12.25 -4.20
N LEU A 128 -2.91 -11.00 -4.02
CA LEU A 128 -2.95 -9.99 -5.09
C LEU A 128 -1.56 -9.63 -5.64
N CYS A 129 -0.50 -9.95 -4.91
CA CYS A 129 0.89 -9.78 -5.36
C CYS A 129 1.47 -11.04 -6.05
N GLY A 130 0.64 -12.04 -6.37
CA GLY A 130 1.06 -13.21 -7.10
C GLY A 130 1.79 -14.27 -6.26
N ASN A 131 2.52 -15.15 -6.95
CA ASN A 131 3.10 -16.37 -6.36
C ASN A 131 4.64 -16.31 -6.18
N PHE A 132 5.26 -15.18 -6.56
CA PHE A 132 6.68 -14.90 -6.41
C PHE A 132 7.59 -15.98 -7.01
N ASN A 133 7.37 -16.31 -8.28
CA ASN A 133 8.13 -17.33 -9.01
C ASN A 133 8.98 -16.78 -10.20
N PHE A 134 9.02 -15.46 -10.38
CA PHE A 134 9.62 -14.72 -11.51
C PHE A 134 8.92 -14.89 -12.87
N LYS A 135 7.64 -15.28 -12.89
CA LYS A 135 6.82 -15.41 -14.10
C LYS A 135 5.57 -14.52 -13.99
N PRO A 136 5.64 -13.25 -14.43
CA PRO A 136 4.52 -12.33 -14.34
C PRO A 136 3.23 -12.83 -15.03
N GLU A 137 3.38 -13.75 -15.98
CA GLU A 137 2.28 -14.28 -16.79
C GLU A 137 1.33 -15.21 -16.00
N ASP A 138 1.78 -15.77 -14.87
CA ASP A 138 0.99 -16.68 -14.03
C ASP A 138 0.59 -16.10 -12.67
N ASP A 139 0.94 -14.83 -12.41
CA ASP A 139 0.56 -14.13 -11.18
C ASP A 139 -0.94 -13.78 -11.14
N ILE A 140 -1.58 -13.69 -12.31
CA ILE A 140 -3.04 -13.55 -12.47
C ILE A 140 -3.56 -14.79 -13.23
N PRO A 141 -4.22 -15.75 -12.54
CA PRO A 141 -4.85 -16.90 -13.15
C PRO A 141 -5.92 -16.45 -14.14
N GLN A 142 -5.81 -16.89 -15.40
CA GLN A 142 -6.53 -16.41 -16.59
C GLN A 142 -5.87 -15.17 -17.22
N SER A 143 -4.76 -15.43 -17.90
CA SER A 143 -4.07 -14.51 -18.80
C SER A 143 -4.95 -14.16 -20.01
N GLY A 144 -5.88 -13.25 -19.80
CA GLY A 144 -6.48 -12.42 -20.83
C GLY A 144 -6.41 -10.98 -20.35
N SER A 145 -6.20 -10.03 -21.25
CA SER A 145 -6.33 -8.59 -20.98
C SER A 145 -7.78 -8.17 -20.65
N ASP A 146 -8.63 -9.12 -20.28
CA ASP A 146 -10.03 -8.93 -19.97
C ASP A 146 -10.17 -8.45 -18.52
N VAL A 147 -10.65 -7.21 -18.39
CA VAL A 147 -10.91 -6.57 -17.11
C VAL A 147 -11.86 -7.41 -16.25
N ALA A 148 -12.82 -8.11 -16.84
CA ALA A 148 -13.76 -8.94 -16.10
C ALA A 148 -13.06 -10.12 -15.40
N ALA A 149 -12.16 -10.82 -16.11
CA ALA A 149 -11.38 -11.90 -15.54
C ALA A 149 -10.46 -11.44 -14.40
N ILE A 150 -9.84 -10.26 -14.54
CA ILE A 150 -9.01 -9.66 -13.47
C ILE A 150 -9.86 -9.36 -12.24
N VAL A 151 -11.05 -8.78 -12.43
CA VAL A 151 -11.98 -8.48 -11.35
C VAL A 151 -12.42 -9.76 -10.65
N ASP A 152 -12.79 -10.81 -11.38
CA ASP A 152 -13.23 -12.08 -10.81
C ASP A 152 -12.11 -12.80 -10.04
N TRP A 153 -10.87 -12.73 -10.53
CA TRP A 153 -9.72 -13.17 -9.76
C TRP A 153 -9.48 -12.32 -8.50
N ALA A 154 -9.62 -11.00 -8.57
CA ALA A 154 -9.41 -10.14 -7.41
C ALA A 154 -10.47 -10.38 -6.32
N LYS A 155 -11.72 -10.70 -6.70
CA LYS A 155 -12.83 -10.98 -5.79
C LYS A 155 -12.56 -12.13 -4.83
N VAL A 156 -11.86 -13.19 -5.25
CA VAL A 156 -11.53 -14.32 -4.35
C VAL A 156 -10.53 -13.95 -3.24
N TRP A 157 -9.87 -12.80 -3.33
CA TRP A 157 -9.02 -12.25 -2.29
C TRP A 157 -9.73 -11.23 -1.39
N LYS A 158 -11.01 -10.91 -1.67
CA LYS A 158 -11.81 -10.00 -0.84
C LYS A 158 -11.95 -10.58 0.56
N VAL A 159 -11.52 -9.83 1.57
CA VAL A 159 -11.77 -10.16 2.97
C VAL A 159 -13.23 -9.79 3.26
N PRO A 160 -14.04 -10.67 3.89
CA PRO A 160 -15.36 -10.31 4.35
C PRO A 160 -15.26 -9.09 5.27
N ASP A 161 -15.95 -8.02 4.89
CA ASP A 161 -16.05 -6.80 5.69
C ASP A 161 -17.51 -6.39 5.69
N ASP A 162 -18.27 -7.01 6.59
CA ASP A 162 -19.72 -6.78 6.73
C ASP A 162 -20.02 -5.36 7.25
N ASP A 163 -19.00 -4.63 7.71
CA ASP A 163 -19.11 -3.30 8.31
C ASP A 163 -18.87 -2.14 7.31
N ASP A 164 -18.44 -2.42 6.07
CA ASP A 164 -18.27 -1.38 5.03
C ASP A 164 -19.29 -1.51 3.89
N PRO A 165 -20.45 -0.82 3.98
CA PRO A 165 -21.47 -0.83 2.92
C PRO A 165 -21.03 -0.11 1.63
N PHE A 166 -19.81 0.42 1.58
CA PHE A 166 -19.23 1.08 0.41
C PHE A 166 -18.10 0.28 -0.26
N CYS A 167 -17.77 -0.92 0.24
CA CYS A 167 -16.74 -1.79 -0.33
C CYS A 167 -17.29 -2.69 -1.45
N TRP A 168 -17.44 -2.09 -2.64
CA TRP A 168 -17.93 -2.77 -3.84
C TRP A 168 -16.80 -3.18 -4.79
N ASP A 169 -16.91 -4.38 -5.32
CA ASP A 169 -16.07 -5.01 -6.35
C ASP A 169 -16.65 -4.84 -7.76
N TYR A 170 -17.67 -3.99 -7.90
CA TYR A 170 -18.35 -3.64 -9.13
C TYR A 170 -18.75 -2.16 -9.13
N CYS A 171 -19.01 -1.61 -10.32
CA CYS A 171 -19.57 -0.27 -10.46
C CYS A 171 -21.09 -0.35 -10.56
N LYS A 172 -21.82 0.53 -9.87
CA LYS A 172 -23.26 0.69 -10.11
C LYS A 172 -23.45 1.40 -11.46
N GLY A 173 -23.83 0.64 -12.49
CA GLY A 173 -23.94 1.13 -13.87
C GLY A 173 -22.64 0.97 -14.66
N THR A 174 -22.39 1.87 -15.61
CA THR A 174 -21.18 1.83 -16.44
C THR A 174 -19.96 2.27 -15.62
N CYS A 175 -18.93 1.42 -15.54
CA CYS A 175 -17.66 1.81 -14.92
C CYS A 175 -17.04 3.00 -15.67
N PRO A 176 -16.39 3.95 -14.96
CA PRO A 176 -15.74 5.06 -15.61
C PRO A 176 -14.62 4.56 -16.52
N VAL A 177 -14.74 4.89 -17.80
CA VAL A 177 -13.70 4.65 -18.80
C VAL A 177 -12.96 5.96 -19.04
N CYS A 178 -11.66 5.86 -19.27
CA CYS A 178 -10.86 6.99 -19.68
C CYS A 178 -10.97 7.18 -21.20
N GLU A 179 -11.73 8.19 -21.63
CA GLU A 179 -11.88 8.57 -23.04
C GLU A 179 -10.56 9.01 -23.68
N GLU A 180 -10.36 8.74 -24.97
CA GLU A 180 -9.10 9.02 -25.68
C GLU A 180 -8.66 10.50 -25.59
N GLU A 181 -9.58 11.46 -25.68
CA GLU A 181 -9.24 12.89 -25.52
C GLU A 181 -8.60 13.19 -24.15
N LYS A 182 -9.13 12.61 -23.08
CA LYS A 182 -8.55 12.74 -21.74
C LYS A 182 -7.23 11.99 -21.62
N ARG A 183 -7.08 10.87 -22.32
CA ARG A 183 -5.81 10.12 -22.38
C ARG A 183 -4.71 10.95 -23.01
N GLU A 184 -5.00 11.65 -24.10
CA GLU A 184 -4.03 12.55 -24.74
C GLU A 184 -3.66 13.71 -23.82
N LEU A 185 -4.65 14.37 -23.21
CA LEU A 185 -4.44 15.48 -22.29
C LEU A 185 -3.57 15.09 -21.09
N TYR A 186 -3.97 14.04 -20.36
CA TYR A 186 -3.26 13.61 -19.15
C TYR A 186 -2.02 12.76 -19.44
N GLY A 187 -1.88 12.28 -20.68
CA GLY A 187 -0.68 11.62 -21.17
C GLY A 187 0.48 12.57 -21.43
N GLY A 188 0.22 13.87 -21.58
CA GLY A 188 1.21 14.89 -21.84
C GLY A 188 2.18 15.17 -20.68
N ASN A 189 3.25 15.92 -20.97
CA ASN A 189 4.34 16.22 -20.03
C ASN A 189 3.93 17.09 -18.82
N GLN A 190 2.79 17.77 -18.90
CA GLN A 190 2.22 18.55 -17.78
C GLN A 190 1.55 17.64 -16.71
N TYR A 191 1.36 16.37 -17.05
CA TYR A 191 0.72 15.35 -16.24
C TYR A 191 1.61 14.09 -16.20
N CYS A 192 1.11 12.95 -16.66
CA CYS A 192 1.76 11.66 -16.52
C CYS A 192 2.97 11.49 -17.45
N GLY A 193 3.02 12.22 -18.57
CA GLY A 193 4.14 12.19 -19.52
C GLY A 193 5.49 12.54 -18.88
N LEU A 194 5.48 13.30 -17.78
CA LEU A 194 6.69 13.64 -17.01
C LEU A 194 7.44 12.38 -16.53
N ILE A 195 6.74 11.27 -16.27
CA ILE A 195 7.31 9.97 -15.88
C ILE A 195 8.19 9.41 -16.99
N LYS A 196 7.75 9.51 -18.26
CA LYS A 196 8.44 8.94 -19.44
C LYS A 196 9.36 9.92 -20.15
N LYS A 197 9.43 11.19 -19.72
CA LYS A 197 10.29 12.20 -20.34
C LYS A 197 11.77 11.78 -20.22
N SER A 198 12.38 11.36 -21.33
CA SER A 198 13.78 10.88 -21.33
C SER A 198 14.79 12.02 -21.51
N PHE A 199 14.51 12.98 -22.39
CA PHE A 199 15.37 14.16 -22.56
C PHE A 199 15.06 15.24 -21.53
N GLN A 200 16.07 15.64 -20.74
CA GLN A 200 15.92 16.63 -19.65
C GLN A 200 14.74 16.33 -18.72
N GLY A 201 14.37 15.06 -18.57
CA GLY A 201 13.32 14.64 -17.68
C GLY A 201 13.84 14.40 -16.27
N PRO A 202 13.01 14.63 -15.24
CA PRO A 202 13.47 14.54 -13.86
C PRO A 202 13.80 13.11 -13.42
N PHE A 203 13.30 12.12 -14.15
CA PHE A 203 13.47 10.69 -13.85
C PHE A 203 14.38 9.95 -14.84
N LYS A 204 15.08 10.64 -15.75
CA LYS A 204 15.81 9.97 -16.85
C LYS A 204 16.77 8.88 -16.36
N ALA A 205 17.50 9.14 -15.27
CA ALA A 205 18.49 8.21 -14.72
C ALA A 205 17.85 6.98 -14.07
N CYS A 206 16.54 7.00 -13.85
CA CYS A 206 15.79 5.89 -13.27
C CYS A 206 15.22 4.96 -14.34
N HIS A 207 15.06 5.39 -15.60
CA HIS A 207 14.32 4.63 -16.62
C HIS A 207 14.93 3.25 -16.92
N ASP A 208 16.25 3.11 -16.76
CA ASP A 208 16.95 1.83 -16.94
C ASP A 208 16.82 0.90 -15.73
N ILE A 209 16.58 1.47 -14.54
CA ILE A 209 16.50 0.75 -13.27
C ILE A 209 15.05 0.37 -12.93
N VAL A 210 14.11 1.27 -13.21
CA VAL A 210 12.67 1.10 -12.99
C VAL A 210 11.95 1.56 -14.27
N LYS A 211 11.39 0.59 -15.00
CA LYS A 211 10.72 0.86 -16.27
C LYS A 211 9.53 1.81 -16.06
N PRO A 212 9.44 2.91 -16.82
CA PRO A 212 8.46 3.97 -16.56
C PRO A 212 7.04 3.64 -17.08
N GLN A 213 6.87 2.61 -17.92
CA GLN A 213 5.62 2.36 -18.64
C GLN A 213 4.45 2.01 -17.71
N ASP A 214 4.65 1.13 -16.73
CA ASP A 214 3.56 0.75 -15.81
C ASP A 214 3.15 1.92 -14.91
N PHE A 215 4.12 2.67 -14.38
CA PHE A 215 3.85 3.89 -13.61
C PHE A 215 3.10 4.94 -14.44
N TYR A 216 3.47 5.10 -15.71
CA TYR A 216 2.77 6.00 -16.62
C TYR A 216 1.33 5.54 -16.90
N ARG A 217 1.11 4.25 -17.20
CA ARG A 217 -0.22 3.72 -17.52
C ARG A 217 -1.14 3.86 -16.31
N ASN A 218 -0.64 3.58 -15.11
CA ASN A 218 -1.39 3.74 -13.87
C ASN A 218 -1.69 5.23 -13.60
N CYS A 219 -0.70 6.10 -13.74
CA CYS A 219 -0.91 7.55 -13.63
C CYS A 219 -2.00 8.03 -14.59
N LEU A 220 -1.91 7.62 -15.86
CA LEU A 220 -2.85 8.03 -16.89
C LEU A 220 -4.27 7.64 -16.51
N TYR A 221 -4.46 6.39 -16.09
CA TYR A 221 -5.76 5.89 -15.66
C TYR A 221 -6.28 6.66 -14.43
N ASP A 222 -5.49 6.74 -13.35
CA ASP A 222 -5.90 7.35 -12.09
C ASP A 222 -6.21 8.85 -12.22
N VAL A 223 -5.37 9.59 -12.96
CA VAL A 223 -5.58 11.02 -13.22
C VAL A 223 -6.81 11.22 -14.11
N CYS A 224 -7.04 10.33 -15.07
CA CYS A 224 -8.17 10.45 -15.99
C CYS A 224 -9.52 10.20 -15.32
N ILE A 225 -9.67 9.09 -14.59
CA ILE A 225 -10.92 8.79 -13.87
C ILE A 225 -11.21 9.80 -12.75
N SER A 226 -10.19 10.52 -12.29
CA SER A 226 -10.32 11.61 -11.33
C SER A 226 -10.45 13.00 -11.97
N ASN A 227 -10.65 13.07 -13.30
CA ASN A 227 -10.78 14.31 -14.07
C ASN A 227 -9.63 15.31 -13.80
N GLY A 228 -8.39 14.82 -13.81
CA GLY A 228 -7.20 15.66 -13.71
C GLY A 228 -6.85 16.07 -12.28
N ALA A 229 -7.39 15.39 -11.27
CA ALA A 229 -7.20 15.76 -9.87
C ALA A 229 -5.70 15.87 -9.53
N LYS A 230 -5.25 17.10 -9.24
CA LYS A 230 -3.84 17.39 -9.01
C LYS A 230 -3.23 16.57 -7.87
N LYS A 231 -4.02 16.29 -6.84
CA LYS A 231 -3.62 15.45 -5.70
C LYS A 231 -3.19 14.05 -6.17
N ILE A 232 -3.96 13.44 -7.08
CA ILE A 232 -3.68 12.11 -7.63
C ILE A 232 -2.40 12.14 -8.48
N LEU A 233 -2.27 13.12 -9.38
CA LEU A 233 -1.04 13.31 -10.18
C LEU A 233 0.21 13.39 -9.28
N CYS A 234 0.19 14.25 -8.27
CA CYS A 234 1.34 14.44 -7.39
C CYS A 234 1.67 13.20 -6.57
N GLN A 235 0.64 12.42 -6.20
CA GLN A 235 0.82 11.15 -5.50
C GLN A 235 1.51 10.12 -6.39
N THR A 236 1.06 9.94 -7.64
CA THR A 236 1.68 8.98 -8.56
C THR A 236 3.11 9.37 -8.92
N LEU A 237 3.40 10.67 -9.10
CA LEU A 237 4.76 11.15 -9.33
C LEU A 237 5.67 10.92 -8.12
N GLU A 238 5.18 11.09 -6.89
CA GLU A 238 5.92 10.77 -5.66
C GLU A 238 6.22 9.27 -5.55
N ALA A 239 5.26 8.40 -5.90
CA ALA A 239 5.46 6.96 -5.88
C ALA A 239 6.59 6.53 -6.83
N TYR A 240 6.63 7.08 -8.05
CA TYR A 240 7.74 6.81 -8.97
C TYR A 240 9.06 7.39 -8.47
N ALA A 241 9.07 8.65 -8.01
CA ALA A 241 10.25 9.31 -7.46
C ALA A 241 10.87 8.55 -6.27
N SER A 242 10.03 8.08 -5.35
CA SER A 242 10.47 7.33 -4.17
C SER A 242 11.01 5.95 -4.55
N THR A 243 10.37 5.26 -5.48
CA THR A 243 10.84 3.97 -6.02
C THR A 243 12.21 4.12 -6.69
N CYS A 244 12.39 5.15 -7.52
CA CYS A 244 13.66 5.49 -8.14
C CYS A 244 14.78 5.74 -7.13
N LYS A 245 14.52 6.60 -6.13
CA LYS A 245 15.50 6.90 -5.08
C LYS A 245 15.88 5.66 -4.27
N LYS A 246 14.90 4.81 -3.95
CA LYS A 246 15.14 3.54 -3.23
C LYS A 246 16.06 2.61 -4.01
N ARG A 247 16.00 2.64 -5.34
CA ARG A 247 16.89 1.89 -6.24
C ARG A 247 18.21 2.61 -6.56
N GLY A 248 18.53 3.69 -5.85
CA GLY A 248 19.78 4.44 -6.00
C GLY A 248 19.81 5.40 -7.20
N ALA A 249 18.69 5.59 -7.91
CA ALA A 249 18.65 6.49 -9.05
C ALA A 249 18.62 7.97 -8.59
N VAL A 250 19.34 8.82 -9.32
CA VAL A 250 19.27 10.27 -9.14
C VAL A 250 17.95 10.78 -9.70
N VAL A 251 17.16 11.45 -8.86
CA VAL A 251 15.88 12.06 -9.23
C VAL A 251 16.03 13.59 -9.14
N HIS A 252 15.89 14.27 -10.26
CA HIS A 252 15.90 15.73 -10.32
C HIS A 252 14.53 16.33 -9.94
N ASP A 253 14.43 17.66 -9.96
CA ASP A 253 13.21 18.34 -9.57
C ASP A 253 12.05 18.08 -10.53
N TRP A 254 11.13 17.22 -10.10
CA TRP A 254 9.86 16.98 -10.76
C TRP A 254 8.72 17.82 -10.19
N ARG A 255 8.88 18.43 -9.01
CA ARG A 255 7.79 19.09 -8.28
C ARG A 255 7.45 20.45 -8.87
N THR A 256 8.46 21.23 -9.25
CA THR A 256 8.26 22.52 -9.92
C THR A 256 7.55 22.36 -11.27
N PRO A 257 8.03 21.53 -12.22
CA PRO A 257 7.37 21.39 -13.52
C PRO A 257 5.98 20.74 -13.42
N SER A 258 5.74 19.90 -12.41
CA SER A 258 4.42 19.33 -12.17
C SER A 258 3.53 20.22 -11.29
N GLY A 259 3.99 21.36 -10.77
CA GLY A 259 3.20 22.19 -9.83
C GLY A 259 2.81 21.47 -8.52
N CYS A 260 3.54 20.43 -8.14
CA CYS A 260 3.28 19.64 -6.94
C CYS A 260 3.99 20.23 -5.73
N ARG A 261 3.25 20.59 -4.68
CA ARG A 261 3.84 21.11 -3.44
C ARG A 261 4.46 19.97 -2.62
N LYS A 262 5.59 20.23 -1.95
CA LYS A 262 6.08 19.33 -0.90
C LYS A 262 4.99 19.22 0.16
N GLN A 263 4.57 18.00 0.50
CA GLN A 263 3.69 17.81 1.63
C GLN A 263 4.44 18.29 2.88
N ARG A 264 3.91 19.33 3.54
CA ARG A 264 4.43 19.73 4.84
C ARG A 264 4.03 18.64 5.82
N VAL A 265 5.02 17.92 6.35
CA VAL A 265 4.81 17.18 7.59
C VAL A 265 4.57 18.24 8.65
N SER A 266 3.32 18.44 9.04
CA SER A 266 3.06 19.07 10.32
C SER A 266 3.43 18.02 11.37
N SER A 267 4.72 17.86 11.63
CA SER A 267 5.20 17.35 12.91
C SER A 267 5.02 18.47 13.93
N SER A 268 3.78 18.93 14.12
CA SER A 268 3.43 19.65 15.33
C SER A 268 3.18 18.58 16.39
N VAL A 269 4.26 17.94 16.83
CA VAL A 269 4.27 17.38 18.18
C VAL A 269 4.30 18.62 19.08
N CYS A 270 3.13 19.15 19.43
CA CYS A 270 3.02 19.92 20.65
C CYS A 270 3.33 18.92 21.77
N VAL A 271 4.60 18.83 22.16
CA VAL A 271 4.94 18.32 23.48
C VAL A 271 4.34 19.36 24.42
N ALA A 272 3.09 19.15 24.85
CA ALA A 272 2.59 19.83 26.01
C ALA A 272 3.50 19.38 27.16
N GLY A 273 4.48 20.23 27.48
CA GLY A 273 5.34 20.05 28.62
C GLY A 273 4.46 20.07 29.87
N TRP A 274 4.15 18.88 30.39
CA TRP A 274 3.66 18.74 31.73
C TRP A 274 4.86 18.73 32.67
N PHE A 275 4.95 19.84 33.41
CA PHE A 275 5.74 20.08 34.60
C PHE A 275 6.06 18.82 35.42
N LEU A 276 7.34 18.63 35.73
CA LEU A 276 7.76 18.00 36.99
C LEU A 276 8.35 19.10 37.87
N GLN A 277 7.47 19.72 38.66
CA GLN A 277 7.84 20.49 39.83
C GLN A 277 8.64 19.56 40.76
N ARG A 278 9.96 19.74 40.86
CA ARG A 278 10.73 19.08 41.91
C ARG A 278 10.26 19.64 43.25
N ARG A 279 9.65 18.78 44.06
CA ARG A 279 9.48 18.98 45.50
C ARG A 279 10.87 19.21 46.11
N GLY A 280 11.08 20.36 46.73
CA GLY A 280 12.20 20.60 47.62
C GLY A 280 12.09 19.67 48.83
N ILE A 281 13.20 19.02 49.17
CA ILE A 281 13.41 18.27 50.41
C ILE A 281 13.89 19.28 51.47
N PRO A 282 13.45 19.21 52.74
CA PRO A 282 13.83 20.18 53.77
C PRO A 282 15.26 20.01 54.30
N SER A 283 15.78 21.14 54.76
CA SER A 283 17.02 21.49 55.48
C SER A 283 17.75 20.41 56.31
N MET A 284 19.08 20.44 56.21
CA MET A 284 19.98 20.36 57.37
C MET A 284 20.68 21.71 57.52
N GLY A 285 20.65 22.27 58.74
CA GLY A 285 21.25 23.56 59.12
C GLY A 285 20.30 24.39 59.96
#